data_AF-A0A3A0C4B8-F1
#
_entry.id   AF-A0A3A0C4B8-F1
#
_cell.length_a   1.000
_cell.length_b   1.000
_cell.length_c   1.000
_cell.angle_alpha   90.00
_cell.angle_beta   90.00
_cell.angle_gamma   90.00
#
_symmetry.space_group_name_H-M   'P 1'
#
loop_
_entity.id
_entity.type
_entity.pdbx_description
1 polymer ?
#
loop_
_entity_poly.entity_id
_entity_poly.type
_entity_poly.pdbx_seq_one_letter_code
_entity_poly.pdbx_strand_id
1 'polypeptide(L)'
;SLYTRRWPIEVMFQETRQQLGLNDPRQWKKASVLRMTPCIFGLYSVIAMFWRQAKAPWMPRTGYLKLHPTFSNALEYTRRELWEHTILNTPLYSALLRKTPRHLLNPLLSHLALAA
;
A
#
# COMPACT_ATOMS: atom_id res chain seq x y z
N SER A 1 3.74 -1.51 -30.06
CA SER A 1 2.84 -0.36 -30.31
C SER A 1 3.02 0.67 -29.21
N LEU A 2 3.26 1.95 -29.56
CA LEU A 2 3.35 3.04 -28.58
C LEU A 2 2.01 3.33 -27.89
N TYR A 3 0.90 3.00 -28.55
CA TYR A 3 -0.46 3.24 -28.05
C TYR A 3 -0.78 2.40 -26.79
N THR A 4 -0.33 1.15 -26.74
CA THR A 4 -0.58 0.24 -25.60
C THR A 4 0.10 0.68 -24.30
N ARG A 5 1.18 1.46 -24.38
CA ARG A 5 1.93 1.93 -23.20
C ARG A 5 1.24 3.07 -22.45
N ARG A 6 0.16 3.64 -22.98
CA ARG A 6 -0.63 4.68 -22.31
C ARG A 6 -1.47 4.13 -21.15
N TRP A 7 -2.06 2.96 -21.31
CA TRP A 7 -2.95 2.35 -20.32
C TRP A 7 -2.34 2.22 -18.91
N PRO A 8 -1.09 1.75 -18.75
CA PRO A 8 -0.43 1.70 -17.44
C PRO A 8 -0.32 3.06 -16.74
N ILE A 9 -0.20 4.14 -17.50
CA ILE A 9 -0.10 5.51 -16.95
C ILE A 9 -1.45 5.94 -16.38
N GLU A 10 -2.55 5.67 -17.08
CA GLU A 10 -3.91 5.95 -16.59
C GLU A 10 -4.24 5.10 -15.35
N VAL A 11 -3.84 3.83 -15.34
CA VAL A 11 -4.00 2.95 -14.16
C VAL A 11 -3.22 3.50 -12.96
N MET A 12 -1.97 3.94 -13.15
CA MET A 12 -1.19 4.55 -12.08
C MET A 12 -1.87 5.81 -11.53
N PHE A 13 -2.37 6.71 -12.38
CA PHE A 13 -3.09 7.89 -11.92
C PHE A 13 -4.38 7.55 -11.17
N GLN A 14 -5.09 6.50 -11.59
CA GLN A 14 -6.28 6.03 -10.88
C GLN A 14 -5.94 5.45 -9.51
N GLU A 15 -4.97 4.52 -9.45
CA GLU A 15 -4.55 3.87 -8.21
C GLU A 15 -3.97 4.88 -7.22
N THR A 16 -3.17 5.85 -7.69
CA THR A 16 -2.59 6.89 -6.84
C THR A 16 -3.66 7.79 -6.21
N ARG A 17 -4.70 8.13 -6.97
CA ARG A 17 -5.85 8.89 -6.42
C ARG A 17 -6.63 8.10 -5.38
N GLN A 18 -6.88 6.82 -5.65
CA GLN A 18 -7.66 5.96 -4.76
C GLN A 18 -6.92 5.56 -3.48
N GLN A 19 -5.62 5.26 -3.57
CA GLN A 19 -4.86 4.64 -2.47
C GLN A 19 -4.00 5.63 -1.69
N LEU A 20 -3.51 6.69 -2.34
CA LEU A 20 -2.60 7.67 -1.74
C LEU A 20 -3.26 9.05 -1.55
N GLY A 21 -4.54 9.20 -1.92
CA GLY A 21 -5.30 10.43 -1.66
C GLY A 21 -4.88 11.63 -2.53
N LEU A 22 -4.33 11.39 -3.73
CA LEU A 22 -3.90 12.48 -4.62
C LEU A 22 -5.05 13.41 -5.05
N ASN A 23 -6.29 12.92 -5.05
CA ASN A 23 -7.46 13.70 -5.43
C ASN A 23 -7.83 14.76 -4.37
N ASP A 24 -7.59 14.46 -3.09
CA ASP A 24 -8.07 15.24 -1.96
C ASP A 24 -6.91 15.59 -1.02
N PRO A 25 -6.03 16.54 -1.42
CA PRO A 25 -4.88 16.91 -0.64
C PRO A 25 -5.30 17.64 0.64
N ARG A 26 -4.75 17.22 1.79
CA ARG A 26 -5.01 17.85 3.09
C ARG A 26 -4.40 19.26 3.24
N GLN A 27 -3.68 19.75 2.23
CA GLN A 27 -2.96 21.02 2.25
C GLN A 27 -3.81 22.12 1.62
N TRP A 28 -3.94 23.25 2.33
CA TRP A 28 -4.77 24.38 1.92
C TRP A 28 -4.07 25.34 0.94
N LYS A 29 -2.74 25.26 0.83
CA LYS A 29 -1.94 26.11 -0.08
C LYS A 29 -1.68 25.38 -1.39
N LYS A 30 -2.06 26.01 -2.52
CA LYS A 30 -1.81 25.49 -3.89
C LYS A 30 -0.35 25.07 -4.11
N ALA A 31 0.61 25.85 -3.61
CA ALA A 31 2.04 25.54 -3.71
C ALA A 31 2.43 24.25 -2.97
N SER A 32 1.82 23.94 -1.83
CA SER A 32 2.06 22.67 -1.13
C SER A 32 1.48 21.48 -1.89
N VAL A 33 0.30 21.64 -2.49
CA VAL A 33 -0.31 20.57 -3.32
C VAL A 33 0.60 20.22 -4.49
N LEU A 34 1.07 21.23 -5.23
CA LEU A 34 2.00 21.05 -6.35
C LEU A 34 3.30 20.34 -5.97
N ARG A 35 3.80 20.54 -4.74
CA ARG A 35 5.01 19.87 -4.23
C ARG A 35 4.73 18.45 -3.74
N MET A 36 3.53 18.15 -3.25
CA MET A 36 3.18 16.80 -2.79
C MET A 36 2.97 15.83 -3.94
N THR A 37 2.40 16.27 -5.06
CA THR A 37 2.15 15.41 -6.23
C THR A 37 3.40 14.61 -6.69
N PRO A 38 4.58 15.22 -6.94
CA PRO A 38 5.77 14.45 -7.31
C PRO A 38 6.25 13.52 -6.19
N CYS A 39 6.12 13.93 -4.92
CA CYS A 39 6.48 13.07 -3.78
C CYS A 39 5.58 11.82 -3.70
N ILE A 40 4.28 11.97 -3.96
CA ILE A 40 3.31 10.87 -3.97
C ILE A 40 3.65 9.88 -5.10
N PHE A 41 3.99 10.36 -6.30
CA PHE A 41 4.43 9.48 -7.39
C PHE A 41 5.77 8.80 -7.09
N GLY A 42 6.69 9.49 -6.41
CA GLY A 42 7.90 8.87 -5.88
C GLY A 42 7.58 7.74 -4.91
N LEU A 43 6.66 7.95 -3.97
CA LEU A 43 6.22 6.95 -3.02
C LEU A 43 5.57 5.74 -3.71
N TYR A 44 4.70 5.96 -4.70
CA TYR A 44 4.13 4.89 -5.54
C TYR A 44 5.24 4.02 -6.15
N SER A 45 6.26 4.66 -6.71
CA SER A 45 7.40 3.97 -7.35
C SER A 45 8.21 3.15 -6.35
N VAL A 46 8.47 3.69 -5.16
CA VAL A 46 9.18 2.99 -4.08
C VAL A 46 8.40 1.76 -3.62
N ILE A 47 7.08 1.88 -3.41
CA ILE A 47 6.22 0.77 -2.99
C ILE A 47 6.22 -0.33 -4.06
N ALA A 48 6.02 0.03 -5.33
CA ALA A 48 6.05 -0.93 -6.44
C ALA A 48 7.41 -1.62 -6.56
N MET A 49 8.50 -0.89 -6.34
CA MET A 49 9.86 -1.44 -6.36
C MET A 49 10.09 -2.39 -5.18
N PHE A 50 9.69 -2.01 -3.97
CA PHE A 50 9.82 -2.82 -2.76
C PHE A 50 9.10 -4.16 -2.91
N TRP A 51 7.84 -4.12 -3.36
CA TRP A 51 7.05 -5.32 -3.61
C TRP A 51 7.70 -6.24 -4.66
N ARG A 52 8.25 -5.67 -5.74
CA ARG A 52 8.97 -6.43 -6.77
C ARG A 52 10.23 -7.09 -6.23
N GLN A 53 10.99 -6.40 -5.38
CA GLN A 53 12.22 -6.94 -4.77
C GLN A 53 11.92 -8.02 -3.75
N ALA A 54 10.85 -7.87 -2.96
CA ALA A 54 10.43 -8.86 -1.98
C ALA A 54 9.91 -10.17 -2.63
N LYS A 55 9.64 -10.18 -3.94
CA LYS A 55 8.96 -11.28 -4.65
C LYS A 55 7.71 -11.74 -3.89
N ALA A 56 7.00 -10.77 -3.32
CA ALA A 56 5.99 -11.06 -2.32
C ALA A 56 4.84 -11.87 -2.92
N PRO A 57 4.40 -12.94 -2.25
CA PRO A 57 3.22 -13.67 -2.69
C PRO A 57 2.01 -12.74 -2.56
N TRP A 58 1.11 -12.81 -3.54
CA TRP A 58 -0.17 -12.13 -3.49
C TRP A 58 -1.28 -13.16 -3.57
N MET A 59 -2.40 -12.87 -2.90
CA MET A 59 -3.55 -13.76 -2.89
C MET A 59 -4.79 -12.96 -3.31
N PRO A 60 -5.60 -13.46 -4.25
CA PRO A 60 -6.87 -12.83 -4.57
C PRO A 60 -7.81 -12.97 -3.36
N ARG A 61 -8.08 -11.86 -2.66
CA ARG A 61 -8.93 -11.84 -1.45
C ARG A 61 -10.39 -11.50 -1.69
N THR A 62 -10.78 -11.15 -2.92
CA THR A 62 -12.16 -10.77 -3.26
C THR A 62 -12.86 -11.88 -4.02
N GLY A 63 -14.17 -12.03 -3.84
CA GLY A 63 -15.01 -13.01 -4.56
C GLY A 63 -15.04 -12.85 -6.09
N TYR A 64 -14.36 -11.83 -6.62
CA TYR A 64 -14.01 -11.70 -8.03
C TYR A 64 -12.59 -12.21 -8.26
N LEU A 65 -12.44 -13.14 -9.22
CA LEU A 65 -11.14 -13.66 -9.67
C LEU A 65 -10.29 -12.51 -10.21
N LYS A 66 -9.42 -11.94 -9.36
CA LYS A 66 -8.34 -11.07 -9.82
C LYS A 66 -7.27 -11.98 -10.42
N LEU A 67 -7.10 -11.95 -11.74
CA LEU A 67 -6.07 -12.72 -12.45
C LEU A 67 -4.67 -12.09 -12.35
N HIS A 68 -4.59 -10.80 -11.99
CA HIS A 68 -3.35 -10.06 -11.95
C HIS A 68 -3.17 -9.30 -10.62
N PRO A 69 -1.93 -9.20 -10.12
CA PRO A 69 -1.62 -8.39 -8.94
C PRO A 69 -1.85 -6.91 -9.23
N THR A 70 -2.43 -6.19 -8.29
CA THR A 70 -2.67 -4.74 -8.36
C THR A 70 -1.79 -3.98 -7.37
N PHE A 71 -1.68 -2.65 -7.52
CA PHE A 71 -0.92 -1.83 -6.57
C PHE A 71 -1.47 -1.92 -5.14
N SER A 72 -2.79 -2.11 -4.97
CA SER A 72 -3.39 -2.32 -3.65
C SER A 72 -2.79 -3.53 -2.92
N ASN A 73 -2.48 -4.62 -3.63
CA ASN A 73 -1.79 -5.78 -3.03
C ASN A 73 -0.35 -5.41 -2.62
N ALA A 74 0.34 -4.62 -3.45
CA ALA A 74 1.69 -4.15 -3.14
C ALA A 74 1.71 -3.22 -1.92
N LEU A 75 0.71 -2.33 -1.81
CA LEU A 75 0.54 -1.42 -0.68
C LEU A 75 0.19 -2.18 0.60
N GLU A 76 -0.75 -3.13 0.53
CA GLU A 76 -1.12 -4.00 1.66
C GLU A 76 0.10 -4.75 2.20
N TYR A 77 0.88 -5.38 1.29
CA TYR A 77 2.11 -6.07 1.65
C TYR A 77 3.12 -5.13 2.32
N THR A 78 3.39 -3.98 1.71
CA THR A 78 4.37 -3.01 2.22
C THR A 78 3.95 -2.47 3.60
N ARG A 79 2.66 -2.20 3.81
CA ARG A 79 2.14 -1.77 5.12
C ARG A 79 2.29 -2.87 6.17
N ARG A 80 1.99 -4.11 5.81
CA ARG A 80 2.13 -5.25 6.72
C ARG A 80 3.59 -5.43 7.16
N GLU A 81 4.52 -5.45 6.21
CA GLU A 81 5.96 -5.51 6.50
C GLU A 81 6.38 -4.34 7.41
N LEU A 82 5.95 -3.11 7.08
CA LEU A 82 6.27 -1.94 7.89
C LEU A 82 5.72 -2.07 9.31
N TRP A 83 4.48 -2.52 9.49
CA TRP A 83 3.87 -2.69 10.81
C TRP A 83 4.50 -3.82 11.62
N GLU A 84 4.85 -4.92 10.97
CA GLU A 84 5.60 -6.00 11.62
C GLU A 84 6.97 -5.48 12.10
N HIS A 85 7.66 -4.65 11.30
CA HIS A 85 8.95 -4.08 11.69
C HIS A 85 8.87 -2.89 12.65
N THR A 86 7.76 -2.15 12.71
CA THR A 86 7.62 -0.93 13.54
C THR A 86 6.76 -1.17 14.77
N ILE A 87 5.50 -1.59 14.59
CA ILE A 87 4.52 -1.76 15.67
C ILE A 87 4.90 -2.94 16.56
N LEU A 88 5.26 -4.10 15.98
CA LEU A 88 5.62 -5.28 16.78
C LEU A 88 6.99 -5.13 17.46
N ASN A 89 7.89 -4.33 16.91
CA ASN A 89 9.19 -4.05 17.52
C ASN A 89 9.15 -2.91 18.54
N THR A 90 8.06 -2.15 18.60
CA THR A 90 7.91 -1.10 19.62
C THR A 90 7.64 -1.75 20.98
N PRO A 91 8.44 -1.46 22.04
CA PRO A 91 8.38 -2.20 23.30
C PRO A 91 7.00 -2.14 23.96
N LEU A 92 6.32 -0.99 23.91
CA LEU A 92 4.97 -0.79 24.45
C LEU A 92 3.92 -1.70 23.79
N TYR A 93 3.88 -1.74 22.46
CA TYR A 93 2.92 -2.54 21.71
C TYR A 93 3.28 -4.02 21.70
N SER A 94 4.58 -4.35 21.65
CA SER A 94 5.07 -5.73 21.70
C SER A 94 4.63 -6.47 22.95
N ALA A 95 4.54 -5.79 24.10
CA ALA A 95 4.10 -6.40 25.35
C ALA A 95 2.60 -6.72 25.35
N LEU A 96 1.79 -5.86 24.73
CA LEU A 96 0.35 -6.06 24.57
C LEU A 96 0.04 -7.17 23.57
N LEU A 97 0.72 -7.16 22.43
CA LEU A 97 0.48 -8.10 21.32
C LEU A 97 1.07 -9.49 21.59
N ARG A 98 2.06 -9.62 22.49
CA ARG A 98 2.60 -10.93 22.92
C ARG A 98 1.56 -11.81 23.59
N LYS A 99 0.54 -11.21 24.23
CA LYS A 99 -0.56 -11.96 24.85
C LYS A 99 -1.56 -12.49 23.82
N THR A 100 -1.58 -11.93 22.62
CA THR A 100 -2.53 -12.31 21.57
C THR A 100 -1.93 -13.43 20.70
N PRO A 101 -2.65 -14.51 20.43
CA PRO A 101 -2.12 -15.59 19.62
C PRO A 101 -1.98 -15.16 18.15
N ARG A 102 -0.88 -15.60 17.51
CA ARG A 102 -0.49 -15.17 16.14
C ARG A 102 -1.52 -15.49 15.06
N HIS A 103 -2.30 -16.57 15.25
CA HIS A 103 -3.32 -16.97 14.29
C HIS A 103 -4.51 -15.98 14.23
N LEU A 104 -4.75 -15.19 15.28
CA LEU A 104 -5.74 -14.10 15.26
C LEU A 104 -5.10 -12.78 14.81
N LEU A 105 -3.86 -12.53 15.22
CA LEU A 105 -3.16 -11.30 14.85
C LEU A 105 -2.89 -11.20 13.34
N ASN A 106 -2.45 -12.28 12.69
CA ASN A 106 -2.13 -12.26 11.26
C ASN A 106 -3.31 -11.86 10.36
N PRO A 107 -4.52 -12.45 10.49
CA PRO A 107 -5.66 -12.02 9.69
C PRO A 107 -6.05 -10.58 10.03
N LEU A 108 -6.08 -10.19 11.31
CA LEU A 108 -6.38 -8.82 11.73
C LEU A 108 -5.42 -7.80 11.11
N LEU A 109 -4.11 -8.05 11.19
CA LEU A 109 -3.09 -7.19 10.58
C LEU A 109 -3.28 -7.10 9.07
N SER A 110 -3.62 -8.21 8.41
CA SER A 110 -3.88 -8.18 6.96
C SER A 110 -5.14 -7.42 6.59
N HIS A 111 -6.22 -7.55 7.36
CA HIS A 111 -7.45 -6.79 7.14
C HIS A 111 -7.26 -5.30 7.42
N LEU A 112 -6.51 -4.96 8.47
CA LEU A 112 -6.16 -3.57 8.78
C LEU A 112 -5.25 -2.97 7.71
N ALA A 113 -4.25 -3.71 7.22
CA ALA A 113 -3.33 -3.22 6.19
C ALA A 113 -4.04 -2.92 4.86
N LEU A 114 -5.10 -3.69 4.57
CA LEU A 114 -5.97 -3.48 3.42
C LEU A 114 -6.93 -2.29 3.61
N ALA A 115 -7.47 -2.10 4.82
CA ALA A 115 -8.46 -1.07 5.11
C ALA A 115 -7.88 0.32 5.36
N ALA A 116 -6.59 0.41 5.72
CA ALA A 116 -5.87 1.66 5.95
C ALA A 116 -5.63 2.45 4.65
#